data_AF-A0AAD7D858-F1
#
_entry.id   AF-A0AAD7D858-F1
#
_cell.length_a   1.000
_cell.length_b   1.000
_cell.length_c   1.000
_cell.angle_alpha   90.00
_cell.angle_beta   90.00
_cell.angle_gamma   90.00
#
_symmetry.space_group_name_H-M   'P 1'
#
loop_
_entity.id
_entity.type
_entity.pdbx_description
1 polymer ?
#
loop_
_entity_poly.entity_id
_entity_poly.type
_entity_poly.pdbx_seq_one_letter_code
_entity_poly.pdbx_strand_id
1 'polypeptide(L)' 'PALANGSQPDLILVEEDANGVVHQMQAFNTETAEQLNLWLSGFESQLHQMSDVNYDFFVHALMMIYAEKV' A
#
# COMPACT_ATOMS: atom_id res chain seq x y z
N PRO A 1 -11.60 -2.29 -12.84
CA PRO A 1 -11.17 -2.99 -11.62
C PRO A 1 -9.68 -2.70 -11.35
N ALA A 2 -9.33 -2.31 -10.12
CA ALA A 2 -7.92 -2.15 -9.74
C ALA A 2 -7.21 -3.52 -9.82
N LEU A 3 -5.95 -3.52 -10.22
CA LEU A 3 -5.17 -4.76 -10.27
C LEU A 3 -4.85 -5.22 -8.84
N ALA A 4 -4.89 -6.53 -8.60
CA ALA A 4 -4.65 -7.13 -7.28
C ALA A 4 -3.20 -6.98 -6.77
N ASN A 5 -2.31 -6.39 -7.57
CA ASN A 5 -0.91 -6.14 -7.25
C ASN A 5 -0.64 -4.73 -6.68
N GLY A 6 -1.69 -3.92 -6.46
CA GLY A 6 -1.56 -2.56 -5.93
C GLY A 6 -1.20 -1.49 -6.97
N SER A 7 -1.11 -1.86 -8.25
CA SER A 7 -0.97 -0.91 -9.35
C SER A 7 -2.29 -0.12 -9.56
N GLN A 8 -2.17 1.20 -9.64
CA GLN A 8 -3.30 2.07 -9.93
C GLN A 8 -3.45 2.24 -11.45
N PRO A 9 -4.59 1.88 -12.05
CA PRO A 9 -4.79 1.94 -13.50
C PRO A 9 -4.72 3.37 -14.06
N ASP A 10 -5.06 4.36 -13.24
CA ASP A 10 -5.09 5.77 -13.63
C ASP A 10 -3.75 6.49 -13.40
N LEU A 11 -2.75 5.82 -12.82
CA LEU A 11 -1.43 6.38 -12.57
C LEU A 11 -0.41 5.70 -13.49
N ILE A 12 0.03 6.40 -14.54
CA ILE A 12 0.97 5.86 -15.54
C ILE A 12 2.32 6.57 -15.39
N LEU A 13 3.36 5.80 -15.13
CA LEU A 13 4.76 6.21 -15.17
C LEU A 13 5.34 5.92 -16.55
N VAL A 14 6.20 6.81 -17.01
CA VAL A 14 6.94 6.66 -18.25
C VAL A 14 8.38 6.34 -17.88
N GLU A 15 8.86 5.17 -18.26
CA GLU A 15 10.22 4.71 -17.96
C GLU A 15 10.96 4.37 -19.26
N GLU A 16 12.23 4.77 -19.35
CA GLU A 16 13.09 4.48 -20.50
C GLU A 16 13.94 3.25 -20.18
N ASP A 17 13.87 2.23 -21.03
CA ASP A 17 14.68 1.04 -20.86
C ASP A 17 16.15 1.28 -21.26
N ALA A 18 17.01 0.30 -20.98
CA ALA A 18 18.44 0.38 -21.28
C ALA A 18 18.78 0.54 -22.79
N ASN A 19 17.80 0.34 -23.68
CA ASN A 19 17.93 0.51 -25.13
C ASN A 19 17.36 1.84 -25.61
N GLY A 20 16.91 2.71 -24.71
CA GLY A 20 16.31 4.00 -25.02
C GLY A 20 14.84 3.93 -25.45
N VAL A 21 14.17 2.78 -25.23
CA VAL A 21 12.75 2.63 -25.56
C VAL A 21 11.91 3.06 -24.37
N VAL A 22 10.96 3.95 -24.65
CA VAL A 22 10.05 4.50 -23.65
C VAL A 22 8.84 3.58 -23.48
N HIS A 23 8.63 3.09 -22.26
CA HIS A 23 7.51 2.24 -21.88
C HIS A 23 6.58 2.97 -20.92
N GLN A 24 5.27 2.73 -21.07
CA GLN A 24 4.26 3.17 -20.12
C GLN A 24 3.98 2.02 -19.13
N MET A 25 4.21 2.28 -17.85
CA MET A 25 4.00 1.32 -16.77
C MET A 25 2.98 1.88 -15.79
N GLN A 26 2.14 1.01 -15.23
CA GLN A 26 1.22 1.42 -14.18
C GLN A 26 1.96 1.57 -12.86
N ALA A 27 1.83 2.75 -12.27
CA ALA A 27 2.44 3.09 -11.01
C ALA A 27 1.73 2.41 -9.83
N PHE A 28 2.48 2.15 -8.77
CA PHE A 28 1.93 1.67 -7.52
C PHE A 28 1.15 2.79 -6.82
N ASN A 29 0.02 2.45 -6.19
CA ASN A 29 -0.76 3.42 -5.43
C ASN A 29 -0.07 3.75 -4.08
N THR A 30 0.85 4.70 -4.10
CA THR A 30 1.51 5.19 -2.88
C THR A 30 0.56 6.00 -1.99
N GLU A 31 -0.42 6.69 -2.58
CA GLU A 31 -1.40 7.52 -1.86
C GLU A 31 -2.22 6.69 -0.85
N THR A 32 -2.66 5.49 -1.24
CA THR A 32 -3.42 4.61 -0.34
C THR A 32 -2.58 4.14 0.84
N ALA A 33 -1.29 3.86 0.62
CA ALA A 33 -0.37 3.51 1.70
C ALA A 33 -0.11 4.70 2.64
N GLU A 34 0.01 5.91 2.11
CA GLU A 34 0.16 7.14 2.90
C GLU A 34 -1.10 7.44 3.73
N GLN A 35 -2.30 7.28 3.14
CA GLN A 35 -3.57 7.45 3.86
C GLN A 35 -3.72 6.42 4.99
N LEU A 36 -3.32 5.17 4.76
CA LEU A 36 -3.28 4.15 5.82
C LEU A 36 -2.31 4.57 6.94
N ASN A 37 -1.11 5.02 6.59
CA ASN A 37 -0.14 5.48 7.58
C ASN A 37 -0.67 6.65 8.40
N LEU A 38 -1.29 7.64 7.75
CA LEU A 38 -1.94 8.78 8.42
C LEU A 38 -3.05 8.32 9.37
N TRP A 39 -3.84 7.32 8.98
CA TRP A 39 -4.87 6.75 9.85
C TRP A 39 -4.26 6.04 11.06
N LEU A 40 -3.21 5.24 10.86
CA LEU A 40 -2.47 4.56 11.92
C LEU A 40 -1.78 5.54 12.89
N SER A 41 -1.34 6.72 12.42
CA SER A 41 -0.76 7.76 13.27
C SER A 41 -1.72 8.20 14.40
N GLY A 42 -3.04 8.11 14.20
CA GLY A 42 -4.02 8.37 15.26
C GLY A 42 -3.97 7.38 16.43
N PHE A 43 -3.36 6.21 16.23
CA PHE A 43 -3.23 5.13 17.22
C PHE A 43 -1.77 4.88 17.64
N GLU A 44 -0.86 5.79 17.28
CA GLU A 44 0.57 5.61 17.43
C GLU A 44 0.96 5.21 18.87
N SER A 45 0.36 5.84 19.89
CA SER A 45 0.67 5.53 21.29
C SER A 45 0.39 4.07 21.68
N GLN A 46 -0.67 3.46 21.13
CA GLN A 46 -0.97 2.05 21.40
C GLN A 46 -0.10 1.12 20.57
N LEU A 47 0.11 1.47 19.29
CA LEU A 47 0.93 0.69 18.36
C LEU A 47 2.40 0.63 18.80
N HIS A 48 2.95 1.72 19.32
CA HIS A 48 4.32 1.77 19.84
C HIS A 48 4.58 0.87 21.05
N GLN A 49 3.53 0.48 21.77
CA GLN A 49 3.65 -0.43 22.93
C GLN A 49 3.65 -1.90 22.51
N MET A 50 3.39 -2.22 21.24
CA MET A 50 3.39 -3.58 20.73
C MET A 50 4.83 -4.05 20.44
N SER A 51 5.07 -5.36 20.56
CA SER A 51 6.24 -5.97 19.95
C SER A 51 6.08 -6.02 18.42
N ASP A 52 7.18 -6.12 17.69
CA ASP A 52 7.17 -6.22 16.23
C ASP A 52 6.22 -7.32 15.72
N VAL A 53 6.22 -8.49 16.39
CA VAL A 53 5.35 -9.63 16.05
C VAL A 53 3.87 -9.30 16.27
N ASN A 54 3.56 -8.61 17.37
CA ASN A 54 2.18 -8.22 17.67
C ASN A 54 1.67 -7.14 16.71
N TYR A 55 2.54 -6.20 16.34
CA TYR A 55 2.23 -5.18 15.36
C TYR A 55 1.97 -5.80 13.97
N ASP A 56 2.84 -6.72 13.53
CA ASP A 56 2.67 -7.43 12.25
C ASP A 56 1.35 -8.21 12.20
N PHE A 57 1.06 -8.98 13.26
CA PHE A 57 -0.20 -9.72 13.37
C PHE A 57 -1.42 -8.79 13.37
N PHE A 58 -1.34 -7.66 14.07
CA PHE A 58 -2.42 -6.67 14.11
C PHE A 58 -2.71 -6.09 12.72
N VAL A 59 -1.68 -5.65 11.99
CA VAL A 59 -1.83 -5.11 10.63
C VAL A 59 -2.35 -6.17 9.67
N HIS A 60 -1.87 -7.41 9.78
CA HIS A 60 -2.35 -8.52 8.98
C HIS A 60 -3.84 -8.80 9.21
N ALA A 61 -4.27 -8.89 10.47
CA ALA A 61 -5.67 -9.12 10.83
C ALA A 61 -6.56 -7.96 10.37
N LEU A 62 -6.10 -6.71 10.53
CA LEU A 62 -6.82 -5.52 10.08
C LEU A 62 -7.06 -5.54 8.57
N MET A 63 -6.04 -5.87 7.78
CA MET A 63 -6.15 -5.98 6.32
C MET A 63 -7.04 -7.14 5.89
N MET A 64 -6.94 -8.29 6.57
CA MET A 64 -7.80 -9.45 6.31
C MET A 64 -9.28 -9.10 6.52
N ILE A 65 -9.62 -8.49 7.66
CA ILE A 65 -11.01 -8.08 7.97
C ILE A 65 -11.52 -7.05 6.96
N TYR A 66 -10.66 -6.12 6.52
CA TYR A 66 -11.02 -5.14 5.50
C TYR A 66 -11.33 -5.82 4.17
N ALA A 67 -10.47 -6.74 3.72
CA ALA A 67 -10.64 -7.47 2.47
C ALA A 67 -11.88 -8.38 2.46
N GLU A 68 -12.31 -8.92 3.60
CA GLU A 68 -13.56 -9.69 3.69
C GLU A 68 -14.82 -8.82 3.60
N LYS A 69 -14.73 -7.54 3.97
CA LYS A 69 -15.86 -6.60 3.96
C LYS A 69 -16.09 -5.94 2.61
N VAL A 70 -15.06 -5.85 1.77
CA VAL A 70 -15.06 -5.16 0.47
C VAL A 70 -15.30 -6.15 -0.65
#